data_AF-A0A926HXQ2-F1
#
_entry.id   AF-A0A926HXQ2-F1
#
_cell.length_a   1.000
_cell.length_b   1.000
_cell.length_c   1.000
_cell.angle_alpha   90.00
_cell.angle_beta   90.00
_cell.angle_gamma   90.00
#
_symmetry.space_group_name_H-M   'P 1'
#
loop_
_entity.id
_entity.type
_entity.pdbx_description
1 polymer ?
#
loop_
_entity_poly.entity_id
_entity_poly.type
_entity_poly.pdbx_seq_one_letter_code
_entity_poly.pdbx_strand_id
1 'polypeptide(L)'
;MRNRQKRFMPTGLACLLLAVLLALAGCRAVPWEPALEVSGQGTDSLIQLKNIGTAEENAALEEYSRALSKALEDSGDGAVLRVAYAMEKKEGVLYIHHWLEGEEARIPLRDITRDAEGLHIPDLPDDALLQTEGFLNGAMTLARCGVSPEMYGEGEATEREMSRDMVALFENLAGRAIQPDPYPETAESLEYKKACWLEIPMSGEAYYLEGKEPVFPLYFTTAVELFVEKAEKEIYGRYGGAVSESEAMRLLCLFLTTSYGPQREWEELAAALAARTQTGRGGTTPLNRGALAESLVWIYEGVQGEIPRSEWSVKLEDTPKQAAKKAVGTGLMRAFPCERLFSPEYTLHMVELPALLRQFTQTVRQNWFTEKREMDAGYLSYAQLVAGIGRVDDYFAGRRAAVLSHETVVNDRAYSWYASQYDTGKYADINCMPTNTYMGIKWYREDFDGTPETLREESGSTGGWPGRLVEEALQRHGVPFAVEEATKANLQKLLKNGGIALVQISQGDPEDEGHCMLIYGYDTYGETTEFIVHDPGYWGTDPATGEPEGQGRRIESDYAMFIIQNFVSYYIAIYPPEGE
;
A
#
# COMPACT_ATOMS: atom_id res chain seq x y z
N MET A 1 66.64 -15.44 5.54
CA MET A 1 67.92 -14.70 5.63
C MET A 1 68.00 -13.69 4.49
N ARG A 2 68.14 -12.39 4.85
CA ARG A 2 68.68 -11.23 4.10
C ARG A 2 68.58 -11.18 2.56
N ASN A 3 67.86 -10.19 2.02
CA ASN A 3 68.48 -8.94 1.53
C ASN A 3 67.42 -7.95 0.98
N ARG A 4 67.24 -6.82 1.68
CA ARG A 4 66.58 -5.61 1.14
C ARG A 4 67.63 -4.80 0.39
N GLN A 5 67.54 -4.71 -0.94
CA GLN A 5 68.23 -3.69 -1.72
C GLN A 5 67.37 -2.42 -1.77
N LYS A 6 67.83 -1.36 -1.11
CA LYS A 6 67.31 0.00 -1.31
C LYS A 6 67.83 0.51 -2.66
N ARG A 7 66.94 0.78 -3.62
CA ARG A 7 67.27 1.58 -4.81
C ARG A 7 67.18 3.06 -4.45
N PHE A 8 68.31 3.75 -4.54
CA PHE A 8 68.40 5.21 -4.52
C PHE A 8 67.86 5.75 -5.85
N MET A 9 66.88 6.66 -5.81
CA MET A 9 66.59 7.52 -6.95
C MET A 9 67.63 8.65 -6.99
N PRO A 10 68.21 8.97 -8.16
CA PRO A 10 69.14 10.07 -8.29
C PRO A 10 68.42 11.40 -8.09
N THR A 11 68.99 12.26 -7.26
CA THR A 11 68.50 13.57 -6.82
C THR A 11 68.06 14.51 -7.96
N GLY A 12 68.53 14.30 -9.19
CA GLY A 12 68.10 15.07 -10.36
C GLY A 12 66.66 14.80 -10.82
N LEU A 13 66.13 13.58 -10.65
CA LEU A 13 64.76 13.24 -11.07
C LEU A 13 63.72 13.80 -10.09
N ALA A 14 64.08 13.91 -8.81
CA ALA A 14 63.23 14.49 -7.78
C ALA A 14 63.05 16.01 -7.97
N CYS A 15 64.10 16.73 -8.39
CA CYS A 15 64.01 18.17 -8.66
C CYS A 15 63.18 18.48 -9.93
N LEU A 16 63.22 17.60 -10.94
CA LEU A 16 62.43 17.77 -12.17
C LEU A 16 60.95 17.48 -11.95
N LEU A 17 60.61 16.49 -11.12
CA LEU A 17 59.23 16.23 -10.67
C LEU A 17 58.69 17.38 -9.79
N LEU A 18 59.52 17.97 -8.93
CA LEU A 18 59.12 19.12 -8.11
C LEU A 18 58.84 20.37 -8.96
N ALA A 19 59.62 20.60 -10.02
CA ALA A 19 59.44 21.72 -10.94
C ALA A 19 58.19 21.56 -11.83
N VAL A 20 57.85 20.33 -12.25
CA VAL A 20 56.61 20.05 -12.99
C VAL A 20 55.38 20.17 -12.10
N LEU A 21 55.47 19.75 -10.83
CA LEU A 21 54.38 19.92 -9.85
C LEU A 21 54.17 21.40 -9.47
N LEU A 22 55.24 22.20 -9.37
CA LEU A 22 55.14 23.65 -9.14
C LEU A 22 54.61 24.42 -10.36
N ALA A 23 54.87 23.95 -11.58
CA ALA A 23 54.34 24.56 -12.80
C ALA A 23 52.85 24.22 -13.04
N LEU A 24 52.38 23.03 -12.60
CA LEU A 24 50.97 22.65 -12.63
C LEU A 24 50.14 23.32 -11.51
N ALA A 25 50.79 23.79 -10.45
CA ALA A 25 50.16 24.61 -9.39
C ALA A 25 49.95 26.10 -9.81
N GLY A 26 50.31 26.47 -11.04
CA GLY A 26 50.32 27.85 -11.55
C GLY A 26 49.02 28.36 -12.18
N CYS A 27 47.90 27.65 -12.10
CA CYS A 27 46.59 28.19 -12.46
C CYS A 27 45.95 28.80 -11.22
N ARG A 28 45.92 30.14 -11.17
CA ARG A 28 45.40 31.00 -10.09
C ARG A 28 44.19 30.41 -9.36
N ALA A 29 44.44 29.77 -8.22
CA ALA A 29 43.45 29.68 -7.17
C ALA A 29 43.32 31.07 -6.55
N VAL A 30 42.14 31.67 -6.67
CA VAL A 30 41.66 32.68 -5.72
C VAL A 30 41.91 32.12 -4.32
N PRO A 31 42.45 32.88 -3.36
CA PRO A 31 42.71 32.33 -2.02
C PRO A 31 41.42 31.75 -1.48
N TRP A 32 41.38 30.42 -1.34
CA TRP A 32 40.39 29.71 -0.55
C TRP A 32 40.61 30.20 0.89
N GLU A 33 39.74 31.12 1.33
CA GLU A 33 39.59 31.34 2.77
C GLU A 33 39.08 30.03 3.37
N PRO A 34 39.67 29.53 4.46
CA PRO A 34 39.12 28.36 5.14
C PRO A 34 37.68 28.66 5.53
N ALA A 35 36.75 27.80 5.13
CA ALA A 35 35.37 27.83 5.62
C ALA A 35 35.41 27.90 7.15
N LEU A 36 34.68 28.85 7.73
CA LEU A 36 34.54 28.97 9.16
C LEU A 36 33.59 27.84 9.62
N GLU A 37 34.07 26.61 9.72
CA GLU A 37 33.25 25.49 10.23
C GLU A 37 33.04 25.67 11.73
N VAL A 38 31.93 26.31 12.09
CA VAL A 38 31.41 26.37 13.45
C VAL A 38 30.04 25.69 13.43
N SER A 39 29.84 24.75 14.34
CA SER A 39 28.60 24.01 14.52
C SER A 39 28.10 24.13 15.96
N GLY A 40 26.78 24.28 16.15
CA GLY A 40 26.13 24.30 17.47
C GLY A 40 24.80 23.54 17.48
N GLN A 41 24.36 23.09 18.66
CA GLN A 41 23.12 22.33 18.87
C GLN A 41 22.35 22.80 20.11
N GLY A 42 21.01 22.88 20.00
CA GLY A 42 20.09 23.30 21.07
C GLY A 42 18.98 24.24 20.56
N THR A 43 17.90 24.44 21.32
CA THR A 43 16.87 25.45 21.01
C THR A 43 17.47 26.87 20.94
N ASP A 44 18.45 27.14 21.80
CA ASP A 44 19.23 28.37 21.80
C ASP A 44 20.49 28.32 20.91
N SER A 45 20.65 27.35 19.99
CA SER A 45 21.92 27.18 19.27
C SER A 45 22.29 28.38 18.41
N LEU A 46 21.32 29.00 17.71
CA LEU A 46 21.52 30.22 16.94
C LEU A 46 21.81 31.43 17.85
N ILE A 47 21.35 31.43 19.12
CA ILE A 47 21.70 32.45 20.12
C ILE A 47 23.20 32.42 20.48
N GLN A 48 23.90 31.32 20.21
CA GLN A 48 25.34 31.20 20.44
C GLN A 48 26.19 31.83 19.31
N LEU A 49 25.58 32.23 18.19
CA LEU A 49 26.22 32.92 17.06
C LEU A 49 26.62 34.38 17.35
N LYS A 50 26.69 34.79 18.62
CA LYS A 50 27.09 36.15 19.01
C LYS A 50 28.44 36.47 18.37
N ASN A 51 28.52 37.62 17.70
CA ASN A 51 29.70 38.18 17.01
C ASN A 51 29.88 37.84 15.51
N ILE A 52 28.84 37.39 14.81
CA ILE A 52 28.90 37.22 13.35
C ILE A 52 28.66 38.55 12.61
N GLY A 53 27.84 39.41 13.19
CA GLY A 53 27.46 40.69 12.60
C GLY A 53 27.58 41.86 13.55
N THR A 54 26.98 42.98 13.16
CA THR A 54 26.77 44.15 14.01
C THR A 54 25.91 43.82 15.23
N ALA A 55 25.85 44.72 16.22
CA ALA A 55 24.98 44.52 17.38
C ALA A 55 23.48 44.36 17.00
N GLU A 56 23.02 45.07 15.97
CA GLU A 56 21.66 44.92 15.42
C GLU A 56 21.46 43.58 14.72
N GLU A 57 22.41 43.15 13.89
CA GLU A 57 22.35 41.85 13.19
C GLU A 57 22.32 40.67 14.19
N ASN A 58 23.15 40.74 15.23
CA ASN A 58 23.14 39.72 16.29
C ASN A 58 21.83 39.74 17.09
N ALA A 59 21.22 40.91 17.33
CA ALA A 59 19.93 41.01 18.01
C ALA A 59 18.79 40.41 17.16
N ALA A 60 18.81 40.62 15.84
CA ALA A 60 17.86 40.03 14.92
C ALA A 60 17.96 38.49 14.87
N LEU A 61 19.18 37.92 14.89
CA LEU A 61 19.39 36.48 15.00
C LEU A 61 18.85 35.91 16.32
N GLU A 62 19.06 36.62 17.43
CA GLU A 62 18.54 36.23 18.74
C GLU A 62 17.00 36.28 18.79
N GLU A 63 16.39 37.26 18.12
CA GLU A 63 14.93 37.35 18.00
C GLU A 63 14.37 36.21 17.15
N TYR A 64 14.94 35.96 15.98
CA TYR A 64 14.58 34.84 15.10
C TYR A 64 14.69 33.50 15.83
N SER A 65 15.83 33.23 16.50
CA SER A 65 16.04 31.98 17.23
C SER A 65 15.04 31.77 18.36
N ARG A 66 14.70 32.84 19.09
CA ARG A 66 13.71 32.78 20.17
C ARG A 66 12.31 32.54 19.62
N ALA A 67 11.96 33.19 18.51
CA ALA A 67 10.67 32.99 17.86
C ALA A 67 10.54 31.56 17.32
N LEU A 68 11.58 31.03 16.66
CA LEU A 68 11.61 29.65 16.19
C LEU A 68 11.50 28.63 17.33
N SER A 69 12.24 28.86 18.42
CA SER A 69 12.17 27.99 19.61
C SER A 69 10.79 28.01 20.24
N LYS A 70 10.18 29.19 20.34
CA LYS A 70 8.82 29.34 20.85
C LYS A 70 7.80 28.64 19.96
N ALA A 71 7.90 28.78 18.64
CA ALA A 71 7.01 28.07 17.71
C ALA A 71 7.12 26.54 17.85
N LEU A 72 8.34 26.02 18.07
CA LEU A 72 8.57 24.60 18.34
C LEU A 72 8.03 24.18 19.72
N GLU A 73 8.16 25.00 20.76
CA GLU A 73 7.58 24.74 22.08
C GLU A 73 6.04 24.73 22.05
N ASP A 74 5.45 25.67 21.32
CA ASP A 74 4.00 25.83 21.19
C ASP A 74 3.37 24.75 20.28
N SER A 75 4.16 24.04 19.46
CA SER A 75 3.68 22.98 18.54
C SER A 75 3.07 21.76 19.25
N GLY A 76 3.42 21.50 20.51
CA GLY A 76 2.85 20.41 21.30
C GLY A 76 3.17 18.98 20.83
N ASP A 77 3.94 18.81 19.74
CA ASP A 77 4.08 17.55 18.98
C ASP A 77 4.93 16.45 19.65
N GLY A 78 5.39 16.66 20.88
CA GLY A 78 6.18 15.70 21.67
C GLY A 78 7.57 15.36 21.10
N ALA A 79 7.85 15.75 19.84
CA ALA A 79 9.12 15.56 19.16
C ALA A 79 10.22 16.39 19.84
N VAL A 80 11.29 15.72 20.28
CA VAL A 80 12.48 16.41 20.82
C VAL A 80 13.34 16.88 19.65
N LEU A 81 12.97 18.02 19.06
CA LEU A 81 13.72 18.66 17.99
C LEU A 81 14.74 19.65 18.54
N ARG A 82 15.91 19.71 17.90
CA ARG A 82 16.95 20.70 18.18
C ARG A 82 17.17 21.55 16.95
N VAL A 83 17.37 22.85 17.12
CA VAL A 83 17.90 23.66 16.04
C VAL A 83 19.41 23.43 15.98
N ALA A 84 19.92 23.11 14.80
CA ALA A 84 21.34 22.95 14.55
C ALA A 84 21.74 23.76 13.32
N TYR A 85 23.02 24.13 13.25
CA TYR A 85 23.54 24.94 12.16
C TYR A 85 24.98 24.57 11.77
N ALA A 86 25.33 24.94 10.55
CA ALA A 86 26.69 24.99 10.03
C ALA A 86 26.89 26.29 9.26
N MET A 87 28.12 26.79 9.22
CA MET A 87 28.47 27.99 8.47
C MET A 87 29.40 27.68 7.31
N GLU A 88 29.12 28.27 6.16
CA GLU A 88 29.94 28.19 4.96
C GLU A 88 30.18 29.60 4.41
N LYS A 89 31.42 29.93 4.02
CA LYS A 89 31.71 31.18 3.32
C LYS A 89 32.01 30.89 1.85
N LYS A 90 31.21 31.45 0.95
CA LYS A 90 31.32 31.23 -0.49
C LYS A 90 31.12 32.55 -1.25
N GLU A 91 32.06 32.86 -2.14
CA GLU A 91 32.01 34.05 -3.01
C GLU A 91 31.81 35.39 -2.27
N GLY A 92 32.30 35.48 -1.02
CA GLY A 92 32.15 36.68 -0.19
C GLY A 92 30.86 36.73 0.62
N VAL A 93 29.95 35.76 0.46
CA VAL A 93 28.73 35.60 1.24
C VAL A 93 28.98 34.55 2.34
N LEU A 94 28.55 34.85 3.57
CA LEU A 94 28.48 33.87 4.64
C LEU A 94 27.08 33.26 4.65
N TYR A 95 27.01 31.95 4.48
CA TYR A 95 25.81 31.13 4.63
C TYR A 95 25.80 30.53 6.03
N ILE A 96 24.67 30.63 6.70
CA ILE A 96 24.35 29.90 7.93
C ILE A 96 23.27 28.92 7.52
N HIS A 97 23.69 27.69 7.25
CA HIS A 97 22.81 26.56 7.00
C HIS A 97 22.26 26.11 8.33
N HIS A 98 20.94 26.10 8.50
CA HIS A 98 20.32 25.59 9.72
C HIS A 98 19.19 24.62 9.41
N TRP A 99 18.92 23.75 10.37
CA TRP A 99 17.94 22.68 10.23
C TRP A 99 17.33 22.33 11.58
N LEU A 100 16.15 21.71 11.53
CA LEU A 100 15.59 20.98 12.65
C LEU A 100 16.25 19.59 12.68
N GLU A 101 16.83 19.23 13.80
CA GLU A 101 17.53 17.96 14.01
C GLU A 101 16.74 17.10 14.99
N GLY A 102 16.30 15.94 14.52
CA GLY A 102 15.80 14.85 15.35
C GLY A 102 16.85 13.74 15.49
N GLU A 103 16.44 12.60 16.05
CA GLU A 103 17.36 11.49 16.35
C GLU A 103 17.99 10.86 15.08
N GLU A 104 17.20 10.71 14.01
CA GLU A 104 17.60 9.97 12.81
C GLU A 104 17.54 10.79 11.52
N ALA A 105 17.05 12.04 11.55
CA ALA A 105 16.95 12.88 10.36
C ALA A 105 17.05 14.38 10.66
N ARG A 106 17.15 15.15 9.57
CA ARG A 106 17.29 16.61 9.58
C ARG A 106 16.33 17.22 8.56
N ILE A 107 15.61 18.25 8.96
CA ILE A 107 14.76 19.03 8.07
C ILE A 107 15.45 20.36 7.79
N PRO A 108 15.98 20.59 6.57
CA PRO A 108 16.64 21.84 6.25
C PRO A 108 15.65 23.01 6.32
N LEU A 109 16.12 24.12 6.89
CA LEU A 109 15.43 25.40 6.87
C LEU A 109 16.07 26.28 5.79
N ARG A 110 15.40 27.37 5.39
CA ARG A 110 15.97 28.34 4.43
C ARG A 110 17.23 28.94 5.03
N ASP A 111 18.31 28.97 4.27
CA ASP A 111 19.58 29.52 4.74
C ASP A 111 19.45 30.99 5.17
N ILE A 112 20.11 31.35 6.27
CA ILE A 112 20.41 32.76 6.59
C ILE A 112 21.69 33.13 5.85
N THR A 113 21.71 34.30 5.20
CA THR A 113 22.89 34.74 4.45
C THR A 113 23.38 36.11 4.92
N ARG A 114 24.68 36.36 4.82
CA ARG A 114 25.27 37.67 5.08
C ARG A 114 26.21 38.05 3.94
N ASP A 115 25.87 39.11 3.22
CA ASP A 115 26.61 39.62 2.07
C ASP A 115 27.14 41.05 2.33
N ALA A 116 27.38 41.83 1.27
CA ALA A 116 27.88 43.20 1.39
C ALA A 116 26.79 44.19 1.83
N GLU A 117 25.53 43.83 1.62
CA GLU A 117 24.33 44.60 1.91
C GLU A 117 23.85 44.38 3.36
N GLY A 118 24.19 43.23 3.96
CA GLY A 118 23.96 42.96 5.38
C GLY A 118 23.54 41.52 5.65
N LEU A 119 22.93 41.29 6.81
CA LEU A 119 22.32 40.02 7.18
C LEU A 119 20.89 39.89 6.60
N HIS A 120 20.64 38.79 5.89
CA HIS A 120 19.34 38.39 5.36
C HIS A 120 18.84 37.16 6.12
N ILE A 121 17.88 37.38 7.00
CA ILE A 121 17.19 36.32 7.76
C ILE A 121 15.89 36.00 7.01
N PRO A 122 15.61 34.72 6.69
CA PRO A 122 14.33 34.35 6.09
C PRO A 122 13.19 34.55 7.09
N ASP A 123 11.97 34.66 6.57
CA ASP A 123 10.79 34.56 7.42
C ASP A 123 10.80 33.24 8.22
N LEU A 124 10.10 33.20 9.34
CA LEU A 124 9.91 31.95 10.07
C LEU A 124 9.14 30.94 9.18
N PRO A 125 9.33 29.63 9.41
CA PRO A 125 8.36 28.65 8.95
C PRO A 125 6.96 29.06 9.37
N ASP A 126 5.95 28.68 8.60
CA ASP A 126 4.58 29.09 8.91
C ASP A 126 4.18 28.57 10.30
N ASP A 127 3.88 29.49 11.23
CA ASP A 127 3.50 29.16 12.59
C ASP A 127 2.23 28.28 12.61
N ALA A 128 1.30 28.45 11.67
CA ALA A 128 0.10 27.63 11.57
C ALA A 128 0.41 26.18 11.15
N LEU A 129 1.41 26.01 10.27
CA LEU A 129 1.89 24.71 9.83
C LEU A 129 2.65 23.99 10.95
N LEU A 130 3.50 24.69 11.70
CA LEU A 130 4.19 24.15 12.88
C LEU A 130 3.25 23.80 14.03
N GLN A 131 2.10 24.48 14.14
CA GLN A 131 1.07 24.20 15.13
C GLN A 131 0.09 23.08 14.71
N THR A 132 0.25 22.52 13.51
CA THR A 132 -0.58 21.39 13.06
C THR A 132 -0.13 20.11 13.75
N GLU A 133 -1.04 19.50 14.52
CA GLU A 133 -0.77 18.26 15.25
C GLU A 133 -0.31 17.13 14.30
N GLY A 134 0.86 16.57 14.61
CA GLY A 134 1.51 15.49 13.89
C GLY A 134 2.32 15.95 12.67
N PHE A 135 2.33 17.24 12.31
CA PHE A 135 3.07 17.73 11.15
C PHE A 135 4.57 17.51 11.32
N LEU A 136 5.15 17.88 12.47
CA LEU A 136 6.59 17.77 12.68
C LEU A 136 7.05 16.32 12.70
N ASN A 137 6.25 15.44 13.29
CA ASN A 137 6.50 13.99 13.26
C ASN A 137 6.47 13.45 11.83
N GLY A 138 5.45 13.81 11.04
CA GLY A 138 5.36 13.44 9.62
C GLY A 138 6.52 13.99 8.78
N ALA A 139 6.91 15.25 9.01
CA ALA A 139 8.02 15.89 8.31
C ALA A 139 9.35 15.18 8.63
N MET A 140 9.56 14.75 9.87
CA MET A 140 10.72 13.96 10.26
C MET A 140 10.73 12.57 9.63
N THR A 141 9.57 11.93 9.52
CA THR A 141 9.41 10.67 8.77
C THR A 141 9.79 10.86 7.31
N LEU A 142 9.30 11.89 6.64
CA LEU A 142 9.65 12.18 5.25
C LEU A 142 11.14 12.50 5.07
N ALA A 143 11.74 13.27 5.99
CA ALA A 143 13.16 13.53 6.00
C ALA A 143 14.00 12.24 6.15
N ARG A 144 13.57 11.30 7.00
CA ARG A 144 14.18 9.95 7.10
C ARG A 144 14.07 9.18 5.78
N CYS A 145 12.99 9.38 5.04
CA CYS A 145 12.78 8.77 3.72
C CYS A 145 13.52 9.49 2.58
N GLY A 146 14.30 10.55 2.87
CA GLY A 146 15.03 11.32 1.88
C GLY A 146 14.20 12.36 1.11
N VAL A 147 12.97 12.63 1.57
CA VAL A 147 12.12 13.72 1.07
C VAL A 147 12.40 14.99 1.86
N SER A 148 12.38 16.15 1.21
CA SER A 148 12.48 17.45 1.89
C SER A 148 11.08 18.06 2.03
N PRO A 149 10.46 18.04 3.22
CA PRO A 149 9.15 18.64 3.43
C PRO A 149 9.18 20.17 3.24
N GLU A 150 8.08 20.72 2.73
CA GLU A 150 7.95 22.17 2.59
C GLU A 150 7.57 22.84 3.92
N MET A 151 8.49 23.62 4.49
CA MET A 151 8.32 24.29 5.78
C MET A 151 7.79 25.74 5.67
N TYR A 152 7.68 26.28 4.45
CA TYR A 152 7.49 27.72 4.20
C TYR A 152 6.31 28.05 3.27
N GLY A 153 5.44 27.07 2.99
CA GLY A 153 4.34 27.23 2.05
C GLY A 153 3.03 26.70 2.64
N GLU A 154 1.97 27.49 2.56
CA GLU A 154 0.58 27.04 2.68
C GLU A 154 0.02 26.79 1.29
N GLY A 155 -0.59 25.62 1.12
CA GLY A 155 -1.21 25.21 -0.13
C GLY A 155 -2.01 23.93 0.06
N GLU A 156 -2.91 23.69 -0.87
CA GLU A 156 -3.59 22.40 -1.01
C GLU A 156 -2.55 21.35 -1.39
N ALA A 157 -2.58 20.20 -0.73
CA ALA A 157 -1.77 19.05 -1.08
C ALA A 157 -2.14 18.58 -2.48
N THR A 158 -1.15 18.18 -3.26
CA THR A 158 -1.33 17.70 -4.63
C THR A 158 -1.17 16.19 -4.73
N GLU A 159 -1.79 15.56 -5.73
CA GLU A 159 -1.61 14.11 -5.99
C GLU A 159 -0.14 13.74 -6.19
N ARG A 160 0.65 14.65 -6.76
CA ARG A 160 2.08 14.46 -6.98
C ARG A 160 2.86 14.38 -5.67
N GLU A 161 2.56 15.27 -4.72
CA GLU A 161 3.17 15.25 -3.38
C GLU A 161 2.77 14.00 -2.61
N MET A 162 1.48 13.67 -2.59
CA MET A 162 0.97 12.46 -1.95
C MET A 162 1.68 11.21 -2.48
N SER A 163 1.76 11.07 -3.80
CA SER A 163 2.40 9.91 -4.43
C SER A 163 3.90 9.85 -4.17
N ARG A 164 4.62 10.98 -4.27
CA ARG A 164 6.05 11.08 -3.97
C ARG A 164 6.33 10.63 -2.53
N ASP A 165 5.55 11.15 -1.59
CA ASP A 165 5.74 10.97 -0.16
C ASP A 165 5.41 9.53 0.27
N MET A 166 4.35 8.95 -0.29
CA MET A 166 4.00 7.54 -0.07
C MET A 166 5.02 6.59 -0.71
N VAL A 167 5.51 6.86 -1.93
CA VAL A 167 6.57 6.06 -2.56
C VAL A 167 7.83 6.05 -1.70
N ALA A 168 8.25 7.21 -1.21
CA ALA A 168 9.43 7.32 -0.36
C ALA A 168 9.26 6.56 0.96
N LEU A 169 8.08 6.65 1.59
CA LEU A 169 7.78 5.87 2.79
C LEU A 169 7.85 4.37 2.52
N PHE A 170 7.27 3.89 1.40
CA PHE A 170 7.31 2.48 1.04
C PHE A 170 8.75 1.98 0.86
N GLU A 171 9.57 2.69 0.07
CA GLU A 171 10.96 2.31 -0.19
C GLU A 171 11.80 2.28 1.08
N ASN A 172 11.54 3.21 2.01
CA ASN A 172 12.16 3.23 3.33
C ASN A 172 11.77 2.01 4.16
N LEU A 173 10.47 1.71 4.27
CA LEU A 173 9.97 0.53 4.99
C LEU A 173 10.50 -0.78 4.39
N ALA A 174 10.60 -0.85 3.05
CA ALA A 174 11.09 -2.01 2.33
C ALA A 174 12.63 -2.16 2.40
N GLY A 175 13.35 -1.08 2.72
CA GLY A 175 14.81 -1.03 2.65
C GLY A 175 15.36 -1.20 1.23
N ARG A 176 14.54 -0.96 0.20
CA ARG A 176 14.88 -1.11 -1.23
C ARG A 176 14.04 -0.17 -2.09
N ALA A 177 14.59 0.21 -3.24
CA ALA A 177 13.84 0.93 -4.25
C ALA A 177 12.79 0.04 -4.94
N ILE A 178 11.64 0.62 -5.27
CA ILE A 178 10.64 0.01 -6.14
C ILE A 178 11.23 -0.13 -7.55
N GLN A 179 11.07 -1.32 -8.13
CA GLN A 179 11.43 -1.63 -9.50
C GLN A 179 10.13 -1.96 -10.25
N PRO A 180 9.46 -0.96 -10.86
CA PRO A 180 8.21 -1.20 -11.57
C PRO A 180 8.51 -1.93 -12.89
N ASP A 181 8.10 -3.19 -13.02
CA ASP A 181 8.36 -4.03 -14.20
C ASP A 181 7.13 -4.90 -14.52
N PRO A 182 6.70 -5.04 -15.80
CA PRO A 182 6.70 -4.05 -16.87
C PRO A 182 5.34 -3.33 -16.91
N TYR A 183 5.29 -2.07 -16.47
CA TYR A 183 4.17 -1.18 -16.81
C TYR A 183 4.34 -0.68 -18.26
N PRO A 184 3.27 -0.22 -18.95
CA PRO A 184 3.34 0.17 -20.36
C PRO A 184 4.50 1.13 -20.62
N GLU A 185 5.24 0.88 -21.70
CA GLU A 185 6.36 1.74 -22.16
C GLU A 185 5.94 3.21 -22.37
N THR A 186 4.63 3.49 -22.43
CA THR A 186 4.05 4.80 -22.68
C THR A 186 4.19 5.79 -21.54
N ALA A 187 4.46 5.35 -20.30
CA ALA A 187 4.72 6.28 -19.19
C ALA A 187 6.17 6.77 -19.22
N GLU A 188 6.37 8.09 -19.22
CA GLU A 188 7.71 8.72 -19.26
C GLU A 188 8.28 8.98 -17.85
N SER A 189 7.43 9.14 -16.83
CA SER A 189 7.84 9.42 -15.44
C SER A 189 8.08 8.14 -14.62
N LEU A 190 9.28 8.01 -14.04
CA LEU A 190 9.61 6.90 -13.13
C LEU A 190 8.82 7.01 -11.82
N GLU A 191 8.65 8.21 -11.29
CA GLU A 191 7.88 8.47 -10.07
C GLU A 191 6.40 8.08 -10.25
N TYR A 192 5.82 8.41 -11.41
CA TYR A 192 4.47 7.99 -11.75
C TYR A 192 4.35 6.46 -11.83
N LYS A 193 5.31 5.78 -12.47
CA LYS A 193 5.34 4.30 -12.53
C LYS A 193 5.41 3.67 -11.14
N LYS A 194 6.20 4.23 -10.22
CA LYS A 194 6.28 3.75 -8.84
C LYS A 194 4.96 3.95 -8.09
N ALA A 195 4.30 5.08 -8.28
CA ALA A 195 3.00 5.34 -7.68
C ALA A 195 1.90 4.40 -8.23
N CYS A 196 1.88 4.15 -9.55
CA CYS A 196 1.02 3.15 -10.17
C CYS A 196 1.31 1.74 -9.65
N TRP A 197 2.59 1.39 -9.45
CA TRP A 197 2.97 0.09 -8.89
C TRP A 197 2.44 -0.12 -7.47
N LEU A 198 2.37 0.96 -6.67
CA LEU A 198 1.70 0.98 -5.37
C LEU A 198 0.17 1.04 -5.44
N GLU A 199 -0.40 1.10 -6.65
CA GLU A 199 -1.84 1.22 -6.90
C GLU A 199 -2.47 2.47 -6.29
N ILE A 200 -1.66 3.50 -5.99
CA ILE A 200 -2.16 4.78 -5.49
C ILE A 200 -3.08 5.38 -6.56
N PRO A 201 -4.32 5.75 -6.22
CA PRO A 201 -5.23 6.31 -7.20
C PRO A 201 -4.65 7.65 -7.69
N MET A 202 -4.70 7.88 -9.00
CA MET A 202 -4.19 9.08 -9.65
C MET A 202 -5.11 9.50 -10.81
N SER A 203 -5.22 10.80 -11.04
CA SER A 203 -5.98 11.41 -12.16
C SER A 203 -5.38 11.16 -13.56
N GLY A 204 -4.19 10.56 -13.64
CA GLY A 204 -3.48 10.21 -14.87
C GLY A 204 -2.13 10.94 -15.00
N GLU A 205 -1.25 10.44 -15.88
CA GLU A 205 0.14 10.94 -15.97
C GLU A 205 0.24 12.43 -16.34
N ALA A 206 -0.62 12.92 -17.24
CA ALA A 206 -0.60 14.33 -17.64
C ALA A 206 -0.88 15.26 -16.46
N TYR A 207 -1.91 14.95 -15.67
CA TYR A 207 -2.28 15.70 -14.47
C TYR A 207 -1.24 15.58 -13.35
N TYR A 208 -0.66 14.39 -13.21
CA TYR A 208 0.44 14.12 -12.28
C TYR A 208 1.66 15.01 -12.56
N LEU A 209 2.07 15.11 -13.83
CA LEU A 209 3.23 15.93 -14.24
C LEU A 209 2.98 17.42 -14.05
N GLU A 210 1.74 17.88 -14.25
CA GLU A 210 1.37 19.27 -13.98
C GLU A 210 1.39 19.61 -12.48
N GLY A 211 1.21 18.63 -11.60
CA GLY A 211 1.27 18.81 -10.14
C GLY A 211 0.16 19.71 -9.60
N LYS A 212 -1.03 19.68 -10.21
CA LYS A 212 -2.11 20.63 -9.92
C LYS A 212 -3.34 20.01 -9.26
N GLU A 213 -3.51 18.70 -9.35
CA GLU A 213 -4.74 18.07 -8.84
C GLU A 213 -4.68 18.01 -7.31
N PRO A 214 -5.60 18.71 -6.62
CA PRO A 214 -5.63 18.76 -5.18
C PRO A 214 -6.19 17.46 -4.57
N VAL A 215 -5.73 17.12 -3.38
CA VAL A 215 -6.08 15.85 -2.72
C VAL A 215 -7.31 16.01 -1.83
N PHE A 216 -8.35 15.22 -2.12
CA PHE A 216 -9.49 15.11 -1.21
C PHE A 216 -9.18 14.16 -0.03
N PRO A 217 -9.72 14.40 1.18
CA PRO A 217 -9.51 13.51 2.32
C PRO A 217 -9.87 12.04 2.04
N LEU A 218 -11.00 11.78 1.36
CA LEU A 218 -11.44 10.42 1.03
C LEU A 218 -10.47 9.72 0.07
N TYR A 219 -9.87 10.51 -0.83
CA TYR A 219 -8.90 10.03 -1.79
C TYR A 219 -7.61 9.60 -1.08
N PHE A 220 -7.14 10.41 -0.14
CA PHE A 220 -5.99 10.07 0.69
C PHE A 220 -6.23 8.81 1.53
N THR A 221 -7.40 8.65 2.18
CA THR A 221 -7.73 7.42 2.91
C THR A 221 -7.69 6.18 2.01
N THR A 222 -8.16 6.30 0.77
CA THR A 222 -8.11 5.21 -0.21
C THR A 222 -6.67 4.88 -0.60
N ALA A 223 -5.82 5.89 -0.78
CA ALA A 223 -4.39 5.68 -1.00
C ALA A 223 -3.72 4.96 0.19
N VAL A 224 -4.04 5.37 1.43
CA VAL A 224 -3.54 4.71 2.65
C VAL A 224 -3.96 3.24 2.73
N GLU A 225 -5.19 2.91 2.34
CA GLU A 225 -5.67 1.53 2.29
C GLU A 225 -4.81 0.67 1.35
N LEU A 226 -4.67 1.11 0.09
CA LEU A 226 -3.91 0.38 -0.92
C LEU A 226 -2.42 0.29 -0.55
N PHE A 227 -1.88 1.33 0.07
CA PHE A 227 -0.53 1.30 0.63
C PHE A 227 -0.37 0.23 1.71
N VAL A 228 -1.31 0.14 2.66
CA VAL A 228 -1.25 -0.85 3.74
C VAL A 228 -1.35 -2.26 3.16
N GLU A 229 -2.26 -2.50 2.21
CA GLU A 229 -2.38 -3.77 1.51
C GLU A 229 -1.06 -4.15 0.82
N LYS A 230 -0.48 -3.22 0.06
CA LYS A 230 0.77 -3.43 -0.66
C LYS A 230 1.94 -3.68 0.29
N ALA A 231 2.05 -2.94 1.39
CA ALA A 231 3.12 -3.11 2.37
C ALA A 231 2.99 -4.45 3.12
N GLU A 232 1.78 -4.81 3.56
CA GLU A 232 1.52 -6.11 4.19
C GLU A 232 1.79 -7.27 3.23
N LYS A 233 1.59 -7.09 1.93
CA LYS A 233 1.95 -8.08 0.89
C LYS A 233 3.46 -8.15 0.65
N GLU A 234 4.07 -7.04 0.24
CA GLU A 234 5.42 -6.99 -0.37
C GLU A 234 6.58 -6.81 0.62
N ILE A 235 6.30 -6.31 1.83
CA ILE A 235 7.32 -6.01 2.85
C ILE A 235 7.21 -6.98 4.03
N TYR A 236 5.98 -7.28 4.45
CA TYR A 236 5.72 -8.10 5.64
C TYR A 236 5.21 -9.51 5.34
N GLY A 237 4.72 -9.78 4.12
CA GLY A 237 4.27 -11.10 3.67
C GLY A 237 3.06 -11.64 4.42
N ARG A 238 2.21 -10.77 4.98
CA ARG A 238 1.04 -11.12 5.80
C ARG A 238 -0.30 -10.84 5.13
N TYR A 239 -0.30 -10.56 3.83
CA TYR A 239 -1.52 -10.24 3.07
C TYR A 239 -2.61 -11.32 3.18
N GLY A 240 -2.23 -12.60 3.06
CA GLY A 240 -3.10 -13.74 3.33
C GLY A 240 -3.09 -14.21 4.79
N GLY A 241 -2.43 -13.47 5.69
CA GLY A 241 -2.34 -13.82 7.11
C GLY A 241 -3.62 -13.46 7.86
N ALA A 242 -4.03 -14.32 8.81
CA ALA A 242 -5.19 -14.08 9.64
C ALA A 242 -4.98 -12.85 10.54
N VAL A 243 -6.00 -12.01 10.67
CA VAL A 243 -5.93 -10.77 11.46
C VAL A 243 -6.55 -10.95 12.84
N SER A 244 -6.01 -10.26 13.84
CA SER A 244 -6.60 -10.18 15.18
C SER A 244 -7.54 -8.97 15.33
N GLU A 245 -8.37 -8.97 16.38
CA GLU A 245 -9.20 -7.78 16.73
C GLU A 245 -8.29 -6.56 16.98
N SER A 246 -7.17 -6.73 17.68
CA SER A 246 -6.25 -5.62 17.95
C SER A 246 -5.68 -5.00 16.68
N GLU A 247 -5.37 -5.80 15.67
CA GLU A 247 -4.88 -5.30 14.38
C GLU A 247 -5.97 -4.59 13.60
N ALA A 248 -7.19 -5.16 13.57
CA ALA A 248 -8.35 -4.50 12.99
C ALA A 248 -8.63 -3.14 13.63
N MET A 249 -8.55 -3.04 14.96
CA MET A 249 -8.79 -1.78 15.67
C MET A 249 -7.66 -0.77 15.43
N ARG A 250 -6.40 -1.21 15.34
CA ARG A 250 -5.27 -0.32 14.98
C ARG A 250 -5.41 0.22 13.56
N LEU A 251 -5.78 -0.63 12.60
CA LEU A 251 -5.99 -0.21 11.22
C LEU A 251 -7.19 0.72 11.08
N LEU A 252 -8.28 0.42 11.80
CA LEU A 252 -9.43 1.32 11.85
C LEU A 252 -9.01 2.69 12.42
N CYS A 253 -8.26 2.72 13.52
CA CYS A 253 -7.74 3.98 14.08
C CYS A 253 -6.92 4.77 13.04
N LEU A 254 -6.05 4.10 12.27
CA LEU A 254 -5.30 4.73 11.18
C LEU A 254 -6.25 5.36 10.13
N PHE A 255 -7.27 4.62 9.67
CA PHE A 255 -8.21 5.13 8.67
C PHE A 255 -9.03 6.31 9.20
N LEU A 256 -9.45 6.27 10.46
CA LEU A 256 -10.20 7.37 11.08
C LEU A 256 -9.34 8.63 11.22
N THR A 257 -8.08 8.45 11.62
CA THR A 257 -7.15 9.56 11.84
C THR A 257 -6.56 10.11 10.53
N THR A 258 -6.61 9.37 9.43
CA THR A 258 -6.22 9.87 8.09
C THR A 258 -7.40 10.41 7.29
N SER A 259 -8.63 10.03 7.64
CA SER A 259 -9.86 10.59 7.09
C SER A 259 -10.15 11.96 7.71
N TYR A 260 -9.52 13.02 7.21
CA TYR A 260 -9.76 14.38 7.71
C TYR A 260 -11.25 14.79 7.61
N GLY A 261 -11.79 15.36 8.70
CA GLY A 261 -13.18 15.77 8.95
C GLY A 261 -13.31 16.44 10.33
N PRO A 262 -14.51 16.80 10.84
CA PRO A 262 -14.64 17.53 12.11
C PRO A 262 -13.95 16.74 13.23
N GLN A 263 -12.85 17.31 13.72
CA GLN A 263 -11.78 16.61 14.45
C GLN A 263 -12.30 15.90 15.71
N ARG A 264 -13.25 16.52 16.41
CA ARG A 264 -13.70 16.07 17.72
C ARG A 264 -14.43 14.72 17.70
N GLU A 265 -15.33 14.48 16.76
CA GLU A 265 -16.13 13.24 16.75
C GLU A 265 -15.30 12.03 16.30
N TRP A 266 -14.33 12.23 15.38
CA TRP A 266 -13.37 11.21 15.01
C TRP A 266 -12.38 10.91 16.14
N GLU A 267 -11.95 11.93 16.88
CA GLU A 267 -11.18 11.76 18.11
C GLU A 267 -11.97 11.01 19.18
N GLU A 268 -13.27 11.29 19.34
CA GLU A 268 -14.15 10.55 20.27
C GLU A 268 -14.27 9.06 19.86
N LEU A 269 -14.38 8.77 18.56
CA LEU A 269 -14.39 7.40 18.04
C LEU A 269 -13.03 6.71 18.22
N ALA A 270 -11.93 7.40 17.92
CA ALA A 270 -10.57 6.92 18.13
C ALA A 270 -10.27 6.68 19.62
N ALA A 271 -10.78 7.53 20.51
CA ALA A 271 -10.70 7.36 21.95
C ALA A 271 -11.54 6.17 22.43
N ALA A 272 -12.76 5.98 21.89
CA ALA A 272 -13.59 4.82 22.18
C ALA A 272 -12.91 3.50 21.74
N LEU A 273 -12.24 3.52 20.59
CA LEU A 273 -11.40 2.43 20.11
C LEU A 273 -10.21 2.16 21.04
N ALA A 274 -9.48 3.21 21.45
CA ALA A 274 -8.38 3.10 22.38
C ALA A 274 -8.82 2.47 23.71
N ALA A 275 -9.97 2.89 24.26
CA ALA A 275 -10.55 2.30 25.46
C ALA A 275 -10.89 0.80 25.28
N ARG A 276 -11.37 0.38 24.10
CA ARG A 276 -11.65 -1.03 23.81
C ARG A 276 -10.38 -1.88 23.75
N THR A 277 -9.33 -1.37 23.10
CA THR A 277 -8.03 -2.07 23.03
C THR A 277 -7.37 -2.22 24.41
N GLN A 278 -7.51 -1.22 25.29
CA GLN A 278 -6.97 -1.25 26.65
C GLN A 278 -7.73 -2.18 27.61
N THR A 279 -9.02 -2.46 27.37
CA THR A 279 -9.85 -3.32 28.24
C THR A 279 -9.63 -4.83 28.02
N GLY A 280 -8.60 -5.22 27.28
CA GLY A 280 -8.18 -6.63 27.15
C GLY A 280 -9.11 -7.50 26.30
N ARG A 281 -10.01 -6.90 25.52
CA ARG A 281 -10.81 -7.63 24.50
C ARG A 281 -10.01 -7.96 23.25
N GLY A 282 -8.91 -7.25 22.97
CA GLY A 282 -8.00 -7.56 21.86
C GLY A 282 -7.23 -8.85 22.10
N GLY A 283 -7.83 -9.99 21.73
CA GLY A 283 -7.14 -11.28 21.72
C GLY A 283 -6.19 -11.40 20.52
N THR A 284 -5.20 -12.29 20.62
CA THR A 284 -4.37 -12.74 19.49
C THR A 284 -5.07 -13.81 18.65
N THR A 285 -6.32 -14.14 18.97
CA THR A 285 -7.13 -15.10 18.24
C THR A 285 -7.49 -14.53 16.87
N PRO A 286 -7.46 -15.36 15.80
CA PRO A 286 -7.97 -14.95 14.50
C PRO A 286 -9.39 -14.38 14.61
N LEU A 287 -9.57 -13.18 14.06
CA LEU A 287 -10.82 -12.47 14.00
C LEU A 287 -11.69 -13.09 12.92
N ASN A 288 -12.96 -13.35 13.23
CA ASN A 288 -13.94 -13.76 12.23
C ASN A 288 -14.92 -12.63 11.91
N ARG A 289 -15.67 -12.78 10.81
CA ARG A 289 -16.65 -11.77 10.36
C ARG A 289 -17.67 -11.42 11.44
N GLY A 290 -18.14 -12.40 12.21
CA GLY A 290 -19.10 -12.19 13.29
C GLY A 290 -18.54 -11.30 14.40
N ALA A 291 -17.29 -11.54 14.82
CA ALA A 291 -16.61 -10.76 15.85
C ALA A 291 -16.25 -9.34 15.37
N LEU A 292 -15.88 -9.19 14.10
CA LEU A 292 -15.71 -7.85 13.50
C LEU A 292 -17.02 -7.07 13.54
N ALA A 293 -18.14 -7.67 13.11
CA ALA A 293 -19.45 -7.03 13.15
C ALA A 293 -19.85 -6.58 14.56
N GLU A 294 -19.63 -7.42 15.58
CA GLU A 294 -19.84 -7.07 16.99
C GLU A 294 -18.99 -5.87 17.43
N SER A 295 -17.75 -5.81 16.94
CA SER A 295 -16.84 -4.70 17.26
C SER A 295 -17.31 -3.40 16.62
N LEU A 296 -17.60 -3.42 15.32
CA LEU A 296 -18.03 -2.24 14.56
C LEU A 296 -19.37 -1.68 15.07
N VAL A 297 -20.35 -2.54 15.37
CA VAL A 297 -21.63 -2.10 15.96
C VAL A 297 -21.41 -1.49 17.33
N TRP A 298 -20.59 -2.10 18.19
CA TRP A 298 -20.34 -1.54 19.51
C TRP A 298 -19.65 -0.17 19.44
N ILE A 299 -18.69 0.00 18.52
CA ILE A 299 -18.01 1.28 18.31
C ILE A 299 -19.02 2.33 17.86
N TYR A 300 -19.82 2.00 16.84
CA TYR A 300 -20.85 2.88 16.31
C TYR A 300 -21.86 3.29 17.38
N GLU A 301 -22.46 2.32 18.07
CA GLU A 301 -23.49 2.58 19.07
C GLU A 301 -22.95 3.28 20.32
N GLY A 302 -21.65 3.12 20.62
CA GLY A 302 -20.97 3.85 21.68
C GLY A 302 -20.91 5.36 21.45
N VAL A 303 -20.93 5.80 20.19
CA VAL A 303 -20.85 7.23 19.82
C VAL A 303 -22.18 7.77 19.28
N GLN A 304 -22.92 6.97 18.51
CA GLN A 304 -24.18 7.36 17.85
C GLN A 304 -25.45 6.93 18.58
N GLY A 305 -25.32 6.08 19.60
CA GLY A 305 -26.46 5.46 20.25
C GLY A 305 -26.96 4.21 19.51
N GLU A 306 -27.93 3.52 20.11
CA GLU A 306 -28.42 2.24 19.62
C GLU A 306 -29.02 2.35 18.20
N ILE A 307 -28.61 1.44 17.31
CA ILE A 307 -29.17 1.31 15.97
C ILE A 307 -30.63 0.78 16.07
N PRO A 308 -31.63 1.57 15.67
CA PRO A 308 -33.04 1.17 15.68
C PRO A 308 -33.33 -0.05 14.80
N ARG A 309 -34.27 -0.90 15.21
CA ARG A 309 -34.70 -2.09 14.44
C ARG A 309 -35.17 -1.79 13.02
N SER A 310 -35.71 -0.61 12.78
CA SER A 310 -36.16 -0.17 11.46
C SER A 310 -35.03 0.02 10.46
N GLU A 311 -33.79 0.21 10.92
CA GLU A 311 -32.64 0.54 10.06
C GLU A 311 -31.88 -0.69 9.56
N TRP A 312 -32.12 -1.88 10.13
CA TRP A 312 -31.33 -3.07 9.80
C TRP A 312 -32.17 -4.28 9.42
N SER A 313 -33.30 -4.11 8.73
CA SER A 313 -34.21 -5.21 8.38
C SER A 313 -33.66 -6.20 7.32
N VAL A 314 -32.42 -6.66 7.48
CA VAL A 314 -31.77 -7.70 6.69
C VAL A 314 -31.96 -9.07 7.33
N LYS A 315 -32.15 -10.06 6.48
CA LYS A 315 -32.21 -11.46 6.87
C LYS A 315 -30.84 -12.08 6.58
N LEU A 316 -30.24 -12.62 7.63
CA LEU A 316 -29.03 -13.45 7.54
C LEU A 316 -29.46 -14.81 8.12
N GLU A 317 -29.45 -15.84 7.29
CA GLU A 317 -29.90 -17.20 7.63
C GLU A 317 -28.79 -17.99 8.33
N ASP A 318 -27.53 -17.69 8.01
CA ASP A 318 -26.35 -18.35 8.55
C ASP A 318 -25.93 -17.84 9.95
N THR A 319 -26.58 -16.79 10.46
CA THR A 319 -26.31 -16.28 11.80
C THR A 319 -27.53 -15.68 12.52
N PRO A 320 -27.79 -16.06 13.79
CA PRO A 320 -28.80 -15.41 14.61
C PRO A 320 -28.28 -14.10 15.25
N LYS A 321 -26.99 -13.78 15.13
CA LYS A 321 -26.36 -12.66 15.85
C LYS A 321 -26.92 -11.32 15.40
N GLN A 322 -27.46 -10.55 16.35
CA GLN A 322 -28.04 -9.24 16.07
C GLN A 322 -26.99 -8.24 15.57
N ALA A 323 -25.76 -8.31 16.08
CA ALA A 323 -24.69 -7.41 15.64
C ALA A 323 -24.35 -7.60 14.15
N ALA A 324 -24.34 -8.83 13.64
CA ALA A 324 -24.14 -9.08 12.21
C ALA A 324 -25.24 -8.43 11.36
N LYS A 325 -26.50 -8.59 11.79
CA LYS A 325 -27.65 -8.00 11.08
C LYS A 325 -27.64 -6.48 11.15
N LYS A 326 -27.31 -5.90 12.31
CA LYS A 326 -27.08 -4.46 12.47
C LYS A 326 -25.99 -3.98 11.52
N ALA A 327 -24.80 -4.58 11.56
CA ALA A 327 -23.65 -4.17 10.78
C ALA A 327 -23.92 -4.17 9.27
N VAL A 328 -24.51 -5.26 8.75
CA VAL A 328 -24.84 -5.38 7.32
C VAL A 328 -26.02 -4.47 6.95
N GLY A 329 -27.07 -4.45 7.78
CA GLY A 329 -28.29 -3.71 7.50
C GLY A 329 -28.12 -2.20 7.48
N THR A 330 -27.18 -1.66 8.26
CA THR A 330 -26.87 -0.21 8.26
C THR A 330 -25.65 0.16 7.41
N GLY A 331 -25.05 -0.81 6.69
CA GLY A 331 -23.89 -0.56 5.83
C GLY A 331 -22.55 -0.40 6.56
N LEU A 332 -22.49 -0.64 7.88
CA LEU A 332 -21.23 -0.64 8.64
C LEU A 332 -20.26 -1.73 8.18
N MET A 333 -20.78 -2.78 7.54
CA MET A 333 -20.01 -3.74 6.75
C MET A 333 -20.63 -3.86 5.36
N ARG A 334 -19.82 -4.30 4.39
CA ARG A 334 -20.28 -4.52 3.02
C ARG A 334 -21.52 -5.44 3.00
N ALA A 335 -22.45 -5.15 2.09
CA ALA A 335 -23.58 -6.04 1.81
C ALA A 335 -23.09 -7.36 1.18
N PHE A 336 -23.60 -8.48 1.70
CA PHE A 336 -23.31 -9.80 1.14
C PHE A 336 -24.33 -10.13 0.05
N PRO A 337 -23.93 -10.83 -1.03
CA PRO A 337 -24.81 -11.10 -2.16
C PRO A 337 -26.09 -11.86 -1.79
N CYS A 338 -26.05 -12.73 -0.78
CA CYS A 338 -27.26 -13.37 -0.24
C CYS A 338 -27.19 -13.60 1.27
N GLU A 339 -28.33 -14.02 1.85
CA GLU A 339 -28.56 -14.18 3.28
C GLU A 339 -27.70 -15.28 3.95
N ARG A 340 -27.02 -16.13 3.15
CA ARG A 340 -26.20 -17.28 3.61
C ARG A 340 -24.69 -17.09 3.44
N LEU A 341 -24.27 -15.94 2.91
CA LEU A 341 -22.86 -15.67 2.59
C LEU A 341 -22.18 -14.73 3.59
N PHE A 342 -22.86 -14.34 4.67
CA PHE A 342 -22.19 -13.59 5.73
C PHE A 342 -21.05 -14.43 6.33
N SER A 343 -21.32 -15.72 6.58
CA SER A 343 -20.40 -16.72 7.11
C SER A 343 -19.70 -16.22 8.37
N PRO A 344 -20.40 -16.19 9.52
CA PRO A 344 -19.92 -15.53 10.74
C PRO A 344 -18.59 -16.08 11.26
N GLU A 345 -18.31 -17.36 10.99
CA GLU A 345 -17.10 -18.06 11.43
C GLU A 345 -15.94 -17.98 10.43
N TYR A 346 -16.14 -17.35 9.27
CA TYR A 346 -15.07 -17.15 8.31
C TYR A 346 -13.99 -16.25 8.92
N THR A 347 -12.77 -16.78 8.96
CA THR A 347 -11.59 -16.09 9.49
C THR A 347 -11.19 -14.99 8.53
N LEU A 348 -11.02 -13.79 9.05
CA LEU A 348 -10.60 -12.63 8.29
C LEU A 348 -9.09 -12.62 8.10
N HIS A 349 -8.68 -12.19 6.92
CA HIS A 349 -7.30 -12.01 6.52
C HIS A 349 -7.03 -10.55 6.17
N MET A 350 -5.74 -10.17 6.09
CA MET A 350 -5.36 -8.79 5.79
C MET A 350 -5.81 -8.34 4.39
N VAL A 351 -5.98 -9.26 3.44
CA VAL A 351 -6.47 -8.98 2.08
C VAL A 351 -7.87 -8.33 2.03
N GLU A 352 -8.75 -8.61 2.99
CA GLU A 352 -10.14 -8.15 2.94
C GLU A 352 -10.49 -7.14 4.04
N LEU A 353 -9.69 -7.10 5.11
CA LEU A 353 -9.91 -6.23 6.24
C LEU A 353 -9.92 -4.73 5.86
N PRO A 354 -8.96 -4.19 5.08
CA PRO A 354 -8.92 -2.77 4.73
C PRO A 354 -10.20 -2.30 4.04
N ALA A 355 -10.67 -3.03 3.02
CA ALA A 355 -11.91 -2.73 2.32
C ALA A 355 -13.16 -2.77 3.24
N LEU A 356 -13.22 -3.71 4.18
CA LEU A 356 -14.31 -3.79 5.17
C LEU A 356 -14.30 -2.59 6.12
N LEU A 357 -13.12 -2.17 6.59
CA LEU A 357 -12.98 -1.00 7.47
C LEU A 357 -13.22 0.31 6.73
N ARG A 358 -12.82 0.43 5.45
CA ARG A 358 -13.19 1.58 4.60
C ARG A 358 -14.70 1.74 4.54
N GLN A 359 -15.44 0.67 4.26
CA GLN A 359 -16.91 0.70 4.22
C GLN A 359 -17.49 1.25 5.53
N PHE A 360 -16.98 0.77 6.67
CA PHE A 360 -17.36 1.30 7.98
C PHE A 360 -17.11 2.81 8.06
N THR A 361 -15.89 3.28 7.77
CA THR A 361 -15.56 4.71 7.85
C THR A 361 -16.43 5.57 6.93
N GLN A 362 -16.75 5.09 5.73
CA GLN A 362 -17.62 5.79 4.78
C GLN A 362 -19.06 5.91 5.27
N THR A 363 -19.64 4.82 5.77
CA THR A 363 -21.01 4.83 6.32
C THR A 363 -21.12 5.74 7.54
N VAL A 364 -20.16 5.60 8.45
CA VAL A 364 -20.07 6.42 9.65
C VAL A 364 -19.97 7.91 9.29
N ARG A 365 -19.12 8.24 8.32
CA ARG A 365 -19.01 9.58 7.75
C ARG A 365 -20.35 10.07 7.19
N GLN A 366 -20.99 9.28 6.31
CA GLN A 366 -22.26 9.66 5.67
C GLN A 366 -23.36 9.94 6.69
N ASN A 367 -23.55 9.06 7.66
CA ASN A 367 -24.58 9.20 8.69
C ASN A 367 -24.37 10.44 9.56
N TRP A 368 -23.11 10.79 9.85
CA TRP A 368 -22.78 12.02 10.57
C TRP A 368 -23.10 13.30 9.82
N PHE A 369 -22.94 13.31 8.49
CA PHE A 369 -23.17 14.51 7.68
C PHE A 369 -24.62 14.70 7.25
N THR A 370 -25.46 13.66 7.26
CA THR A 370 -26.84 13.76 6.77
C THR A 370 -27.81 14.50 7.69
N GLU A 371 -27.45 14.84 8.93
CA GLU A 371 -28.42 15.48 9.83
C GLU A 371 -28.09 16.90 10.32
N LYS A 372 -26.82 17.35 10.42
CA LYS A 372 -26.54 18.64 11.12
C LYS A 372 -25.36 19.50 10.68
N ARG A 373 -24.50 19.13 9.73
CA ARG A 373 -23.29 19.92 9.40
C ARG A 373 -22.91 19.82 7.93
N GLU A 374 -22.49 20.94 7.34
CA GLU A 374 -21.82 20.93 6.04
C GLU A 374 -20.58 20.04 6.14
N MET A 375 -20.43 19.13 5.17
CA MET A 375 -19.18 18.39 5.02
C MET A 375 -18.11 19.42 4.68
N ASP A 376 -17.03 19.49 5.47
CA ASP A 376 -15.85 20.23 5.05
C ASP A 376 -15.35 19.56 3.77
N ALA A 377 -15.75 20.13 2.64
CA ALA A 377 -15.45 19.67 1.29
C ALA A 377 -14.13 20.25 0.79
N GLY A 378 -13.34 20.85 1.69
CA GLY A 378 -12.02 21.36 1.40
C GLY A 378 -11.05 20.25 1.04
N TYR A 379 -10.07 20.62 0.21
CA TYR A 379 -8.91 19.79 -0.07
C TYR A 379 -8.01 19.71 1.17
N LEU A 380 -7.21 18.65 1.26
CA LEU A 380 -6.20 18.54 2.29
C LEU A 380 -5.19 19.67 2.13
N SER A 381 -4.78 20.28 3.25
CA SER A 381 -3.56 21.07 3.23
C SER A 381 -2.35 20.15 3.13
N TYR A 382 -1.23 20.67 2.62
CA TYR A 382 0.03 19.93 2.63
C TYR A 382 0.41 19.45 4.05
N ALA A 383 0.17 20.25 5.08
CA ALA A 383 0.45 19.87 6.46
C ALA A 383 -0.37 18.65 6.92
N GLN A 384 -1.66 18.59 6.54
CA GLN A 384 -2.52 17.44 6.81
C GLN A 384 -2.04 16.19 6.05
N LEU A 385 -1.62 16.32 4.79
CA LEU A 385 -1.03 15.20 4.07
C LEU A 385 0.20 14.65 4.83
N VAL A 386 1.15 15.51 5.18
CA VAL A 386 2.39 15.13 5.89
C VAL A 386 2.11 14.48 7.24
N ALA A 387 1.22 15.06 8.04
CA ALA A 387 0.81 14.48 9.32
C ALA A 387 0.16 13.10 9.13
N GLY A 388 -0.62 12.92 8.05
CA GLY A 388 -1.22 11.64 7.69
C GLY A 388 -0.17 10.58 7.36
N ILE A 389 0.86 10.93 6.58
CA ILE A 389 1.99 10.04 6.26
C ILE A 389 2.74 9.62 7.53
N GLY A 390 2.94 10.54 8.48
CA GLY A 390 3.52 10.21 9.79
C GLY A 390 2.74 9.10 10.52
N ARG A 391 1.41 9.18 10.53
CA ARG A 391 0.55 8.15 11.15
C ARG A 391 0.65 6.80 10.44
N VAL A 392 0.87 6.79 9.12
CA VAL A 392 1.10 5.55 8.36
C VAL A 392 2.43 4.90 8.79
N ASP A 393 3.51 5.67 8.95
CA ASP A 393 4.78 5.16 9.47
C ASP A 393 4.61 4.60 10.90
N ASP A 394 3.89 5.31 11.78
CA ASP A 394 3.59 4.87 13.15
C ASP A 394 2.81 3.55 13.20
N TYR A 395 1.93 3.29 12.23
CA TYR A 395 1.22 2.02 12.12
C TYR A 395 2.19 0.83 11.92
N PHE A 396 3.29 1.07 11.19
CA PHE A 396 4.35 0.10 10.93
C PHE A 396 5.54 0.19 11.90
N ALA A 397 5.56 1.18 12.80
CA ALA A 397 6.64 1.37 13.76
C ALA A 397 6.93 0.10 14.58
N GLY A 398 8.22 -0.22 14.71
CA GLY A 398 8.71 -1.40 15.41
C GLY A 398 8.60 -2.72 14.61
N ARG A 399 7.99 -2.72 13.43
CA ARG A 399 8.00 -3.88 12.53
C ARG A 399 9.28 -3.86 11.68
N ARG A 400 9.81 -5.04 11.40
CA ARG A 400 10.97 -5.21 10.49
C ARG A 400 10.49 -5.86 9.21
N ALA A 401 11.03 -5.38 8.07
CA ALA A 401 10.85 -6.07 6.80
C ALA A 401 11.25 -7.54 6.94
N ALA A 402 10.39 -8.44 6.49
CA ALA A 402 10.60 -9.86 6.64
C ALA A 402 11.52 -10.37 5.51
N VAL A 403 12.36 -11.37 5.82
CA VAL A 403 13.01 -12.17 4.77
C VAL A 403 11.98 -13.19 4.32
N LEU A 404 11.29 -12.89 3.23
CA LEU A 404 10.14 -13.65 2.78
C LEU A 404 10.57 -14.80 1.89
N SER A 405 10.16 -16.01 2.25
CA SER A 405 10.29 -17.17 1.37
C SER A 405 9.33 -17.02 0.20
N HIS A 406 9.80 -17.36 -1.00
CA HIS A 406 9.03 -17.29 -2.22
C HIS A 406 9.02 -18.66 -2.89
N GLU A 407 7.84 -19.24 -3.11
CA GLU A 407 7.63 -20.46 -3.89
C GLU A 407 6.56 -20.18 -4.94
N THR A 408 6.92 -20.33 -6.22
CA THR A 408 5.99 -20.19 -7.33
C THR A 408 5.91 -21.53 -8.08
N VAL A 409 4.69 -21.99 -8.33
CA VAL A 409 4.40 -23.13 -9.20
C VAL A 409 3.42 -22.66 -10.26
N VAL A 410 3.78 -22.82 -11.53
CA VAL A 410 2.97 -22.39 -12.67
C VAL A 410 3.03 -23.51 -13.70
N ASN A 411 1.89 -24.18 -13.91
CA ASN A 411 1.74 -25.25 -14.89
C ASN A 411 1.15 -24.69 -16.19
N ASP A 412 1.79 -23.64 -16.73
CA ASP A 412 1.38 -23.01 -17.98
C ASP A 412 1.92 -23.78 -19.20
N ARG A 413 1.47 -23.41 -20.40
CA ARG A 413 1.88 -24.00 -21.68
C ARG A 413 2.54 -22.96 -22.58
N ALA A 414 3.41 -23.43 -23.47
CA ALA A 414 4.09 -22.57 -24.44
C ALA A 414 3.17 -22.06 -25.58
N TYR A 415 1.94 -22.55 -25.64
CA TYR A 415 0.92 -22.20 -26.62
C TYR A 415 -0.28 -21.58 -25.91
N SER A 416 -1.09 -20.79 -26.61
CA SER A 416 -2.32 -20.23 -26.04
C SER A 416 -3.36 -21.32 -25.81
N TRP A 417 -3.89 -21.38 -24.61
CA TRP A 417 -4.92 -22.33 -24.19
C TRP A 417 -6.03 -21.68 -23.36
N TYR A 418 -5.95 -20.36 -23.11
CA TYR A 418 -7.01 -19.57 -22.52
C TYR A 418 -8.16 -19.36 -23.51
N ALA A 419 -9.40 -19.33 -23.01
CA ALA A 419 -10.57 -18.90 -23.76
C ALA A 419 -11.54 -18.14 -22.85
N SER A 420 -12.12 -17.05 -23.36
CA SER A 420 -13.24 -16.36 -22.73
C SER A 420 -14.55 -17.09 -23.04
N GLN A 421 -15.49 -17.15 -22.09
CA GLN A 421 -16.82 -17.70 -22.38
C GLN A 421 -17.64 -16.77 -23.27
N TYR A 422 -17.31 -15.47 -23.34
CA TYR A 422 -18.14 -14.51 -24.07
C TYR A 422 -18.05 -14.64 -25.60
N ASP A 423 -17.04 -15.35 -26.09
CA ASP A 423 -16.83 -15.61 -27.52
C ASP A 423 -17.33 -16.99 -27.97
N THR A 424 -18.19 -17.64 -27.17
CA THR A 424 -18.57 -19.06 -27.34
C THR A 424 -19.99 -19.28 -27.88
N GLY A 425 -20.50 -18.29 -28.60
CA GLY A 425 -21.76 -18.39 -29.34
C GLY A 425 -23.01 -18.19 -28.47
N LYS A 426 -24.11 -18.86 -28.84
CA LYS A 426 -25.46 -18.61 -28.31
C LYS A 426 -25.58 -18.75 -26.77
N TYR A 427 -24.74 -19.57 -26.17
CA TYR A 427 -24.79 -19.89 -24.74
C TYR A 427 -23.66 -19.22 -23.94
N ALA A 428 -23.05 -18.16 -24.50
CA ALA A 428 -21.94 -17.42 -23.92
C ALA A 428 -22.13 -17.08 -22.43
N ASP A 429 -23.31 -16.62 -22.03
CA ASP A 429 -23.61 -16.22 -20.65
C ASP A 429 -23.60 -17.38 -19.64
N ILE A 430 -23.66 -18.63 -20.11
CA ILE A 430 -23.73 -19.83 -19.27
C ILE A 430 -22.71 -20.91 -19.70
N ASN A 431 -21.64 -20.48 -20.37
CA ASN A 431 -20.61 -21.35 -20.96
C ASN A 431 -19.34 -21.47 -20.10
N CYS A 432 -19.33 -21.02 -18.84
CA CYS A 432 -18.17 -21.10 -17.95
C CYS A 432 -17.55 -22.51 -17.88
N MET A 433 -18.39 -23.55 -17.68
CA MET A 433 -17.96 -24.94 -17.58
C MET A 433 -17.47 -25.55 -18.91
N PRO A 434 -18.20 -25.45 -20.04
CA PRO A 434 -17.67 -25.84 -21.35
C PRO A 434 -16.34 -25.16 -21.69
N THR A 435 -16.20 -23.88 -21.34
CA THR A 435 -14.98 -23.11 -21.62
C THR A 435 -13.81 -23.59 -20.77
N ASN A 436 -13.98 -23.79 -19.45
CA ASN A 436 -12.95 -24.40 -18.61
C ASN A 436 -12.61 -25.85 -19.04
N THR A 437 -13.61 -26.62 -19.48
CA THR A 437 -13.38 -27.97 -20.01
C THR A 437 -12.53 -27.92 -21.28
N TYR A 438 -12.81 -27.00 -22.20
CA TYR A 438 -11.97 -26.73 -23.36
C TYR A 438 -10.54 -26.38 -22.94
N MET A 439 -10.36 -25.45 -22.01
CA MET A 439 -9.04 -25.05 -21.53
C MET A 439 -8.29 -26.24 -20.93
N GLY A 440 -8.95 -27.08 -20.12
CA GLY A 440 -8.37 -28.30 -19.57
C GLY A 440 -7.95 -29.34 -20.62
N ILE A 441 -8.78 -29.54 -21.66
CA ILE A 441 -8.43 -30.43 -22.78
C ILE A 441 -7.26 -29.87 -23.59
N LYS A 442 -7.29 -28.57 -23.92
CA LYS A 442 -6.25 -27.88 -24.70
C LYS A 442 -4.92 -27.85 -23.94
N TRP A 443 -4.96 -27.67 -22.63
CA TRP A 443 -3.80 -27.75 -21.75
C TRP A 443 -3.15 -29.14 -21.78
N TYR A 444 -3.95 -30.21 -21.83
CA TYR A 444 -3.44 -31.58 -21.94
C TYR A 444 -3.02 -31.94 -23.37
N ARG A 445 -3.67 -31.35 -24.39
CA ARG A 445 -3.47 -31.63 -25.81
C ARG A 445 -3.41 -30.35 -26.64
N GLU A 446 -2.19 -29.96 -27.01
CA GLU A 446 -1.94 -28.82 -27.91
C GLU A 446 -2.72 -28.94 -29.23
N ASP A 447 -2.88 -30.15 -29.76
CA ASP A 447 -3.50 -30.42 -31.05
C ASP A 447 -5.04 -30.44 -31.04
N PHE A 448 -5.68 -30.21 -29.89
CA PHE A 448 -7.14 -30.16 -29.80
C PHE A 448 -7.71 -29.01 -30.65
N ASP A 449 -8.59 -29.34 -31.60
CA ASP A 449 -9.18 -28.43 -32.59
C ASP A 449 -10.64 -28.07 -32.31
N GLY A 450 -11.20 -28.58 -31.21
CA GLY A 450 -12.54 -28.23 -30.74
C GLY A 450 -12.62 -26.81 -30.17
N THR A 451 -13.83 -26.38 -29.84
CA THR A 451 -14.11 -25.09 -29.17
C THR A 451 -15.05 -25.31 -27.98
N PRO A 452 -15.22 -24.32 -27.08
CA PRO A 452 -16.25 -24.42 -26.04
C PRO A 452 -17.66 -24.63 -26.61
N GLU A 453 -17.95 -24.09 -27.79
CA GLU A 453 -19.22 -24.28 -28.50
C GLU A 453 -19.38 -25.73 -28.98
N THR A 454 -18.35 -26.34 -29.60
CA THR A 454 -18.45 -27.74 -30.03
C THR A 454 -18.61 -28.69 -28.85
N LEU A 455 -17.89 -28.46 -27.75
CA LEU A 455 -18.07 -29.24 -26.52
C LEU A 455 -19.52 -29.15 -26.00
N ARG A 456 -20.14 -27.98 -26.10
CA ARG A 456 -21.55 -27.79 -25.73
C ARG A 456 -22.50 -28.58 -26.63
N GLU A 457 -22.29 -28.50 -27.94
CA GLU A 457 -23.09 -29.24 -28.91
C GLU A 457 -23.00 -30.75 -28.68
N GLU A 458 -21.82 -31.27 -28.36
CA GLU A 458 -21.60 -32.68 -28.04
C GLU A 458 -22.40 -33.18 -26.83
N SER A 459 -22.60 -32.33 -25.81
CA SER A 459 -23.40 -32.70 -24.63
C SER A 459 -24.90 -32.54 -24.83
N GLY A 460 -25.32 -31.71 -25.79
CA GLY A 460 -26.72 -31.35 -26.01
C GLY A 460 -27.35 -30.52 -24.90
N SER A 461 -26.56 -30.02 -23.93
CA SER A 461 -27.09 -29.27 -22.79
C SER A 461 -27.42 -27.83 -23.12
N THR A 462 -28.63 -27.39 -22.75
CA THR A 462 -29.11 -26.01 -22.94
C THR A 462 -29.04 -25.15 -21.67
N GLY A 463 -28.74 -25.74 -20.51
CA GLY A 463 -28.54 -25.06 -19.23
C GLY A 463 -27.14 -25.31 -18.67
N GLY A 464 -26.76 -24.66 -17.57
CA GLY A 464 -25.42 -24.79 -16.95
C GLY A 464 -24.94 -26.24 -16.84
N TRP A 465 -23.64 -26.48 -17.01
CA TRP A 465 -23.08 -27.82 -16.96
C TRP A 465 -22.78 -28.25 -15.51
N PRO A 466 -23.32 -29.39 -15.04
CA PRO A 466 -22.83 -30.01 -13.81
C PRO A 466 -21.47 -30.67 -14.04
N GLY A 467 -20.74 -30.96 -12.96
CA GLY A 467 -19.43 -31.64 -13.01
C GLY A 467 -19.42 -32.92 -13.85
N ARG A 468 -20.51 -33.71 -13.83
CA ARG A 468 -20.65 -34.91 -14.65
C ARG A 468 -20.44 -34.67 -16.16
N LEU A 469 -20.90 -33.54 -16.72
CA LEU A 469 -20.70 -33.24 -18.14
C LEU A 469 -19.25 -32.90 -18.47
N VAL A 470 -18.52 -32.33 -17.51
CA VAL A 470 -17.07 -32.12 -17.61
C VAL A 470 -16.36 -33.48 -17.66
N GLU A 471 -16.68 -34.39 -16.75
CA GLU A 471 -16.12 -35.74 -16.69
C GLU A 471 -16.35 -36.52 -18.00
N GLU A 472 -17.58 -36.48 -18.54
CA GLU A 472 -17.93 -37.13 -19.81
C GLU A 472 -17.13 -36.57 -21.00
N ALA A 473 -16.92 -35.25 -21.03
CA ALA A 473 -16.14 -34.59 -22.08
C ALA A 473 -14.65 -34.96 -21.97
N LEU A 474 -14.06 -34.89 -20.77
CA LEU A 474 -12.67 -35.28 -20.55
C LEU A 474 -12.44 -36.75 -20.94
N GLN A 475 -13.35 -37.65 -20.56
CA GLN A 475 -13.29 -39.06 -20.93
C GLN A 475 -13.39 -39.27 -22.44
N ARG A 476 -14.30 -38.56 -23.12
CA ARG A 476 -14.47 -38.65 -24.59
C ARG A 476 -13.22 -38.22 -25.34
N HIS A 477 -12.52 -37.20 -24.83
CA HIS A 477 -11.33 -36.63 -25.45
C HIS A 477 -10.01 -37.25 -24.96
N GLY A 478 -10.10 -38.30 -24.14
CA GLY A 478 -8.94 -39.10 -23.69
C GLY A 478 -8.04 -38.37 -22.68
N VAL A 479 -8.60 -37.44 -21.91
CA VAL A 479 -7.88 -36.67 -20.89
C VAL A 479 -8.00 -37.39 -19.54
N PRO A 480 -6.90 -37.85 -18.92
CA PRO A 480 -6.92 -38.45 -17.60
C PRO A 480 -7.34 -37.41 -16.54
N PHE A 481 -8.30 -37.79 -15.69
CA PHE A 481 -8.75 -36.94 -14.60
C PHE A 481 -9.08 -37.74 -13.34
N ALA A 482 -9.17 -37.04 -12.21
CA ALA A 482 -9.72 -37.56 -10.95
C ALA A 482 -10.62 -36.52 -10.29
N VAL A 483 -11.55 -36.98 -9.47
CA VAL A 483 -12.34 -36.10 -8.57
C VAL A 483 -11.71 -36.19 -7.20
N GLU A 484 -11.24 -35.06 -6.68
CA GLU A 484 -10.53 -34.98 -5.40
C GLU A 484 -11.21 -34.01 -4.44
N GLU A 485 -11.07 -34.26 -3.14
CA GLU A 485 -11.57 -33.36 -2.08
C GLU A 485 -10.86 -32.02 -2.15
N ALA A 486 -11.63 -30.93 -2.13
CA ALA A 486 -11.12 -29.58 -2.18
C ALA A 486 -10.55 -29.18 -0.82
N THR A 487 -9.29 -29.55 -0.59
CA THR A 487 -8.46 -28.98 0.49
C THR A 487 -7.27 -28.23 -0.12
N LYS A 488 -6.81 -27.17 0.55
CA LYS A 488 -5.62 -26.41 0.13
C LYS A 488 -4.40 -27.32 -0.07
N ALA A 489 -4.20 -28.29 0.83
CA ALA A 489 -3.12 -29.25 0.75
C ALA A 489 -3.22 -30.16 -0.48
N ASN A 490 -4.42 -30.64 -0.83
CA ASN A 490 -4.62 -31.47 -2.02
C ASN A 490 -4.38 -30.66 -3.31
N LEU A 491 -4.95 -29.46 -3.41
CA LEU A 491 -4.73 -28.58 -4.56
C LEU A 491 -3.25 -28.23 -4.74
N GLN A 492 -2.56 -27.82 -3.68
CA GLN A 492 -1.12 -27.53 -3.76
C GLN A 492 -0.31 -28.77 -4.16
N LYS A 493 -0.68 -29.96 -3.67
CA LYS A 493 -0.03 -31.21 -4.07
C LYS A 493 -0.25 -31.51 -5.56
N LEU A 494 -1.46 -31.33 -6.09
CA LEU A 494 -1.75 -31.48 -7.50
C LEU A 494 -0.89 -30.54 -8.34
N LEU A 495 -0.89 -29.25 -7.99
CA LEU A 495 -0.15 -28.22 -8.70
C LEU A 495 1.36 -28.49 -8.67
N LYS A 496 1.93 -28.87 -7.51
CA LYS A 496 3.35 -29.26 -7.39
C LYS A 496 3.73 -30.45 -8.27
N ASN A 497 2.79 -31.32 -8.60
CA ASN A 497 2.99 -32.48 -9.47
C ASN A 497 2.68 -32.17 -10.95
N GLY A 498 2.58 -30.90 -11.32
CA GLY A 498 2.36 -30.48 -12.71
C GLY A 498 0.90 -30.54 -13.18
N GLY A 499 -0.05 -30.85 -12.30
CA GLY A 499 -1.48 -30.93 -12.65
C GLY A 499 -2.20 -29.58 -12.59
N ILE A 500 -3.44 -29.54 -13.06
CA ILE A 500 -4.34 -28.38 -12.99
C ILE A 500 -5.72 -28.80 -12.45
N ALA A 501 -6.47 -27.87 -11.86
CA ALA A 501 -7.77 -28.16 -11.25
C ALA A 501 -8.88 -27.31 -11.87
N LEU A 502 -9.99 -27.97 -12.24
CA LEU A 502 -11.25 -27.28 -12.53
C LEU A 502 -12.06 -27.24 -11.24
N VAL A 503 -12.41 -26.03 -10.80
CA VAL A 503 -13.13 -25.80 -9.55
C VAL A 503 -14.45 -25.08 -9.82
N GLN A 504 -15.51 -25.53 -9.16
CA GLN A 504 -16.77 -24.79 -9.15
C GLN A 504 -16.83 -23.95 -7.89
N ILE A 505 -17.32 -22.72 -8.05
CA ILE A 505 -17.44 -21.74 -6.98
C ILE A 505 -18.83 -21.11 -7.03
N SER A 506 -19.22 -20.51 -5.92
CA SER A 506 -20.29 -19.51 -5.91
C SER A 506 -19.83 -18.31 -5.10
N GLN A 507 -19.92 -17.13 -5.70
CA GLN A 507 -19.74 -15.85 -5.02
C GLN A 507 -21.09 -15.21 -4.66
N GLY A 508 -22.19 -15.75 -5.18
CA GLY A 508 -23.57 -15.36 -4.92
C GLY A 508 -24.37 -16.45 -4.20
N ASP A 509 -25.67 -16.52 -4.44
CA ASP A 509 -26.48 -17.60 -3.82
C ASP A 509 -26.09 -18.96 -4.42
N PRO A 510 -25.56 -19.91 -3.63
CA PRO A 510 -25.21 -21.25 -4.13
C PRO A 510 -26.38 -22.01 -4.76
N GLU A 511 -27.64 -21.66 -4.47
CA GLU A 511 -28.81 -22.29 -5.08
C GLU A 511 -29.11 -21.78 -6.48
N ASP A 512 -28.73 -20.53 -6.79
CA ASP A 512 -29.10 -19.83 -8.03
C ASP A 512 -27.89 -19.49 -8.92
N GLU A 513 -26.69 -19.44 -8.35
CA GLU A 513 -25.47 -18.98 -9.00
C GLU A 513 -24.32 -19.97 -8.80
N GLY A 514 -23.70 -20.36 -9.90
CA GLY A 514 -22.48 -21.16 -9.91
C GLY A 514 -21.57 -20.70 -11.04
N HIS A 515 -20.27 -20.67 -10.76
CA HIS A 515 -19.23 -20.34 -11.72
C HIS A 515 -18.13 -21.38 -11.70
N CYS A 516 -17.31 -21.41 -12.74
CA CYS A 516 -16.16 -22.31 -12.82
C CYS A 516 -14.91 -21.52 -13.19
N MET A 517 -13.81 -21.83 -12.52
CA MET A 517 -12.48 -21.33 -12.83
C MET A 517 -11.49 -22.48 -12.86
N LEU A 518 -10.37 -22.28 -13.54
CA LEU A 518 -9.30 -23.27 -13.66
C LEU A 518 -8.07 -22.77 -12.92
N ILE A 519 -7.61 -23.54 -11.92
CA ILE A 519 -6.41 -23.25 -11.14
C ILE A 519 -5.25 -24.03 -11.75
N TYR A 520 -4.20 -23.33 -12.16
CA TYR A 520 -3.03 -23.94 -12.81
C TYR A 520 -1.70 -23.57 -12.15
N GLY A 521 -1.73 -22.78 -11.10
CA GLY A 521 -0.55 -22.43 -10.34
C GLY A 521 -0.87 -21.83 -8.98
N TYR A 522 0.17 -21.55 -8.23
CA TYR A 522 0.10 -20.72 -7.04
C TYR A 522 1.41 -19.98 -6.82
N ASP A 523 1.31 -18.89 -6.07
CA ASP A 523 2.43 -18.09 -5.61
C ASP A 523 2.34 -17.98 -4.09
N THR A 524 3.38 -18.42 -3.38
CA THR A 524 3.47 -18.33 -1.93
C THR A 524 4.56 -17.34 -1.55
N TYR A 525 4.18 -16.29 -0.83
CA TYR A 525 5.07 -15.24 -0.33
C TYR A 525 4.77 -14.97 1.15
N GLY A 526 5.71 -15.34 2.03
CA GLY A 526 5.49 -15.29 3.48
C GLY A 526 4.34 -16.19 3.93
N GLU A 527 3.34 -15.62 4.60
CA GLU A 527 2.10 -16.28 5.02
C GLU A 527 1.02 -16.27 3.93
N THR A 528 1.27 -15.60 2.81
CA THR A 528 0.30 -15.42 1.73
C THR A 528 0.46 -16.51 0.69
N THR A 529 -0.63 -17.16 0.30
CA THR A 529 -0.67 -17.99 -0.91
C THR A 529 -1.80 -17.48 -1.81
N GLU A 530 -1.47 -17.20 -3.07
CA GLU A 530 -2.43 -16.85 -4.11
C GLU A 530 -2.49 -17.98 -5.14
N PHE A 531 -3.67 -18.44 -5.49
CA PHE A 531 -3.86 -19.33 -6.64
C PHE A 531 -3.86 -18.51 -7.94
N ILE A 532 -3.22 -19.05 -8.97
CA ILE A 532 -3.19 -18.48 -10.31
C ILE A 532 -4.26 -19.18 -11.13
N VAL A 533 -5.18 -18.40 -11.70
CA VAL A 533 -6.42 -18.90 -12.29
C VAL A 533 -6.67 -18.36 -13.69
N HIS A 534 -7.27 -19.21 -14.52
CA HIS A 534 -8.01 -18.78 -15.69
C HIS A 534 -9.49 -18.72 -15.34
N ASP A 535 -10.06 -17.53 -15.49
CA ASP A 535 -11.47 -17.27 -15.30
C ASP A 535 -12.10 -16.89 -16.64
N PRO A 536 -12.99 -17.71 -17.22
CA PRO A 536 -13.57 -17.41 -18.52
C PRO A 536 -14.67 -16.34 -18.44
N GLY A 537 -15.15 -16.00 -17.23
CA GLY A 537 -16.28 -15.09 -16.97
C GLY A 537 -15.90 -13.61 -16.90
N TYR A 538 -14.67 -13.25 -17.27
CA TYR A 538 -14.24 -11.86 -17.37
C TYR A 538 -14.24 -11.40 -18.83
N TRP A 539 -14.59 -10.14 -19.03
CA TRP A 539 -14.64 -9.50 -20.34
C TRP A 539 -13.68 -8.32 -20.37
N GLY A 540 -12.93 -8.20 -21.47
CA GLY A 540 -11.98 -7.11 -21.65
C GLY A 540 -10.53 -7.57 -21.70
N THR A 541 -9.66 -6.58 -21.70
CA THR A 541 -8.21 -6.74 -21.78
C THR A 541 -7.62 -6.03 -20.59
N ASP A 542 -6.72 -6.69 -19.88
CA ASP A 542 -5.93 -6.07 -18.83
C ASP A 542 -5.13 -4.91 -19.46
N PRO A 543 -5.36 -3.66 -19.05
CA PRO A 543 -4.69 -2.51 -19.64
C PRO A 543 -3.18 -2.49 -19.36
N ALA A 544 -2.69 -3.21 -18.33
CA ALA A 544 -1.28 -3.29 -18.00
C ALA A 544 -0.53 -4.28 -18.90
N THR A 545 -1.13 -5.45 -19.17
CA THR A 545 -0.46 -6.55 -19.88
C THR A 545 -0.89 -6.67 -21.35
N GLY A 546 -2.06 -6.15 -21.72
CA GLY A 546 -2.68 -6.38 -23.03
C GLY A 546 -3.27 -7.78 -23.20
N GLU A 547 -3.26 -8.61 -22.16
CA GLU A 547 -3.83 -9.96 -22.14
C GLU A 547 -5.31 -9.92 -21.77
N PRO A 548 -6.11 -10.96 -22.11
CA PRO A 548 -7.49 -11.06 -21.65
C PRO A 548 -7.60 -10.96 -20.12
N GLU A 549 -8.56 -10.18 -19.61
CA GLU A 549 -8.67 -9.90 -18.16
C GLU A 549 -8.84 -11.16 -17.30
N GLY A 550 -9.43 -12.21 -17.87
CA GLY A 550 -9.60 -13.52 -17.22
C GLY A 550 -8.36 -14.41 -17.19
N GLN A 551 -7.27 -14.03 -17.86
CA GLN A 551 -6.07 -14.85 -18.03
C GLN A 551 -5.06 -14.58 -16.90
N GLY A 552 -4.64 -15.62 -16.17
CA GLY A 552 -3.56 -15.51 -15.17
C GLY A 552 -3.91 -14.68 -13.94
N ARG A 553 -5.19 -14.58 -13.59
CA ARG A 553 -5.65 -13.84 -12.41
C ARG A 553 -5.15 -14.49 -11.14
N ARG A 554 -5.04 -13.71 -10.07
CA ARG A 554 -4.66 -14.20 -8.73
C ARG A 554 -5.84 -14.11 -7.78
N ILE A 555 -6.03 -15.14 -6.97
CA ILE A 555 -7.03 -15.18 -5.90
C ILE A 555 -6.38 -15.70 -4.61
N GLU A 556 -6.62 -15.05 -3.47
CA GLU A 556 -6.12 -15.53 -2.19
C GLU A 556 -6.67 -16.94 -1.91
N SER A 557 -5.77 -17.85 -1.55
CA SER A 557 -6.04 -19.28 -1.47
C SER A 557 -7.09 -19.68 -0.43
N ASP A 558 -7.11 -19.08 0.75
CA ASP A 558 -8.07 -19.44 1.80
C ASP A 558 -9.48 -18.92 1.47
N TYR A 559 -9.58 -17.75 0.85
CA TYR A 559 -10.83 -17.26 0.26
C TYR A 559 -11.31 -18.16 -0.88
N ALA A 560 -10.41 -18.56 -1.80
CA ALA A 560 -10.73 -19.50 -2.86
C ALA A 560 -11.24 -20.83 -2.29
N MET A 561 -10.57 -21.37 -1.26
CA MET A 561 -11.01 -22.60 -0.61
C MET A 561 -12.40 -22.45 0.01
N PHE A 562 -12.66 -21.32 0.68
CA PHE A 562 -13.95 -21.03 1.27
C PHE A 562 -15.08 -21.05 0.23
N ILE A 563 -14.93 -20.36 -0.90
CA ILE A 563 -15.98 -20.31 -1.95
C ILE A 563 -16.14 -21.65 -2.70
N ILE A 564 -15.08 -22.46 -2.81
CA ILE A 564 -15.16 -23.81 -3.39
C ILE A 564 -15.89 -24.77 -2.45
N GLN A 565 -15.53 -24.76 -1.16
CA GLN A 565 -16.06 -25.68 -0.15
C GLN A 565 -17.53 -25.38 0.16
N ASN A 566 -17.93 -24.12 0.13
CA ASN A 566 -19.33 -23.72 0.28
C ASN A 566 -20.23 -24.17 -0.89
N PHE A 567 -19.65 -24.46 -2.06
CA PHE A 567 -20.43 -24.84 -3.25
C PHE A 567 -20.42 -26.35 -3.52
N VAL A 568 -19.25 -26.96 -3.72
CA VAL A 568 -19.15 -28.39 -4.12
C VAL A 568 -18.20 -29.23 -3.28
N SER A 569 -17.26 -28.63 -2.53
CA SER A 569 -16.26 -29.36 -1.69
C SER A 569 -15.34 -30.35 -2.43
N TYR A 570 -15.32 -30.35 -3.77
CA TYR A 570 -14.41 -31.15 -4.60
C TYR A 570 -13.91 -30.34 -5.81
N TYR A 571 -12.87 -30.84 -6.48
CA TYR A 571 -12.39 -30.36 -7.77
C TYR A 571 -12.14 -31.51 -8.74
N ILE A 572 -12.09 -31.21 -10.03
CA ILE A 572 -11.68 -32.15 -11.08
C ILE A 572 -10.21 -31.89 -11.38
N ALA A 573 -9.35 -32.84 -11.01
CA ALA A 573 -7.92 -32.83 -11.26
C ALA A 573 -7.63 -33.31 -12.67
N ILE A 574 -6.83 -32.58 -13.44
CA ILE A 574 -6.24 -33.04 -14.70
C ILE A 574 -4.73 -33.18 -14.47
N TYR A 575 -4.20 -34.36 -14.80
CA TYR A 575 -2.79 -34.69 -14.61
C TYR A 575 -1.97 -34.33 -15.87
N PRO A 576 -0.67 -34.04 -15.73
CA PRO A 576 0.17 -33.73 -16.89
C PRO A 576 0.22 -34.89 -17.90
N PRO A 577 0.45 -34.60 -19.20
CA PRO A 577 0.68 -35.61 -20.22
C PRO A 577 1.83 -36.55 -19.84
N GLU A 578 1.71 -37.84 -20.17
CA GLU A 578 2.78 -38.81 -19.91
C GLU A 578 4.08 -38.41 -20.64
N GLY A 579 5.16 -38.17 -19.88
CA GLY A 579 6.50 -37.96 -20.44
C GLY A 579 7.09 -36.54 -20.27
N GLU A 580 6.41 -35.64 -19.56
CA GLU A 580 6.92 -34.33 -19.15
C GLU A 580 7.39 -34.27 -17.70
#